data_AF-A0A959KUX1-F1
#
_entry.id   AF-A0A959KUX1-F1
#
_cell.length_a   1.000
_cell.length_b   1.000
_cell.length_c   1.000
_cell.angle_alpha   90.00
_cell.angle_beta   90.00
_cell.angle_gamma   90.00
#
_symmetry.space_group_name_H-M   'P 1'
#
loop_
_entity.id
_entity.type
_entity.pdbx_description
1 polymer ?
#
loop_
_entity_poly.entity_id
_entity_poly.type
_entity_poly.pdbx_seq_one_letter_code
_entity_poly.pdbx_strand_id
1 'polypeptide(L)'
;NYFVIVTDANGCVLTSAPIEVPMSTAAYEPLLGAHLSVFPNPARDAVWIETDLPLDAQVELEFVDLNGRVHARASFSGRRFQLGLSAAPAGVYLLRLQVGEQRVVKRVVVE
;
A
#
# COMPACT_ATOMS: atom_id res chain seq x y z
N ASN A 1 -2.96 13.79 22.31
CA ASN A 1 -1.85 14.38 23.09
C ASN A 1 -1.28 13.31 24.02
N TYR A 2 -0.38 12.47 23.51
CA TYR A 2 0.45 11.53 24.28
C TYR A 2 1.71 11.22 23.46
N PHE A 3 2.87 11.06 24.12
CA PHE A 3 4.12 10.63 23.50
C PHE A 3 4.81 9.61 24.42
N VAL A 4 5.43 8.59 23.82
CA VAL A 4 6.26 7.60 24.52
C VAL A 4 7.70 7.78 24.04
N ILE A 5 8.61 7.90 25.01
CA ILE A 5 10.05 8.01 24.80
C ILE A 5 10.65 6.66 25.19
N VAL A 6 11.45 6.07 24.29
CA VAL A 6 12.32 4.95 24.64
C VAL A 6 13.75 5.34 24.24
N THR A 7 14.63 5.45 25.22
CA THR A 7 16.04 5.82 25.06
C THR A 7 16.89 4.59 25.31
N ASP A 8 17.64 4.14 24.32
CA ASP A 8 18.64 3.07 24.49
C ASP A 8 20.05 3.66 24.74
N ALA A 9 20.90 2.90 25.41
CA ALA A 9 22.17 3.33 26.01
C ALA A 9 23.34 3.53 25.01
N ASN A 10 23.11 3.44 23.70
CA ASN A 10 24.17 3.57 22.68
C ASN A 10 24.08 4.81 21.78
N GLY A 11 23.21 5.79 22.09
CA GLY A 11 23.22 7.10 21.41
C GLY A 11 22.93 7.09 19.91
N CYS A 12 22.42 5.98 19.35
CA CYS A 12 22.03 5.91 17.96
C CYS A 12 20.58 6.34 17.80
N VAL A 13 20.37 7.60 17.39
CA VAL A 13 19.07 8.10 16.95
C VAL A 13 18.96 7.79 15.45
N LEU A 14 18.38 6.64 15.12
CA LEU A 14 17.90 6.42 13.75
C LEU A 14 16.63 7.26 13.57
N THR A 15 16.83 8.48 13.10
CA THR A 15 15.75 9.34 12.62
C THR A 15 15.21 8.68 11.35
N SER A 16 14.11 7.95 11.46
CA SER A 16 13.32 7.59 10.28
C SER A 16 12.96 8.89 9.57
N ALA A 17 13.36 9.04 8.31
CA ALA A 17 12.96 10.18 7.49
C ALA A 17 11.43 10.36 7.61
N PRO A 18 10.93 11.61 7.69
CA PRO A 18 9.50 11.85 7.78
C PRO A 18 8.83 11.22 6.55
N ILE A 19 8.01 10.20 6.79
CA ILE A 19 7.12 9.68 5.76
C ILE A 19 6.02 10.72 5.64
N GLU A 20 6.19 11.66 4.72
CA GLU A 20 5.09 12.51 4.28
C GLU A 20 4.08 11.61 3.56
N VAL A 21 3.10 11.13 4.33
CA VAL A 21 1.84 10.62 3.76
C VAL A 21 0.95 11.85 3.62
N PRO A 22 0.86 12.51 2.45
CA PRO A 22 -0.20 13.46 2.24
C PRO A 22 -1.52 12.68 2.30
N MET A 23 -2.15 12.66 3.49
CA MET A 23 -3.56 12.33 3.60
C MET A 23 -4.31 13.51 3.00
N SER A 24 -4.49 13.49 1.69
CA SER A 24 -5.39 14.40 1.00
C SER A 24 -6.83 14.01 1.36
N THR A 25 -7.35 14.59 2.44
CA THR A 25 -8.79 14.69 2.68
C THR A 25 -9.36 15.75 1.74
N ALA A 26 -9.73 15.35 0.53
CA ALA A 26 -10.59 16.14 -0.35
C ALA A 26 -11.35 15.19 -1.26
N ALA A 27 -12.61 15.53 -1.55
CA ALA A 27 -13.54 14.81 -2.42
C ALA A 27 -13.11 14.85 -3.90
N TYR A 28 -11.90 14.38 -4.17
CA TYR A 28 -11.33 14.13 -5.48
C TYR A 28 -10.66 12.77 -5.35
N GLU A 29 -11.35 11.71 -5.77
CA GLU A 29 -10.62 10.47 -6.03
C GLU A 29 -9.46 10.83 -6.97
N PRO A 30 -8.20 10.53 -6.63
CA PRO A 30 -7.13 10.70 -7.59
C PRO A 30 -7.56 9.99 -8.87
N LEU A 31 -7.48 10.65 -10.03
CA LEU A 31 -7.90 10.08 -11.32
C LEU A 31 -7.37 8.65 -11.51
N LEU A 32 -6.16 8.39 -11.02
CA LEU A 32 -5.52 7.07 -10.98
C LEU A 32 -6.31 5.99 -10.20
N GLY A 33 -6.98 6.37 -9.12
CA GLY A 33 -7.78 5.47 -8.29
C GLY A 33 -9.03 4.93 -8.97
N ALA A 34 -9.54 5.63 -9.99
CA ALA A 34 -10.62 5.16 -10.86
C ALA A 34 -10.14 4.16 -11.92
N HIS A 35 -8.84 4.17 -12.24
CA HIS A 35 -8.21 3.23 -13.18
C HIS A 35 -7.58 2.01 -12.49
N LEU A 36 -7.76 1.85 -11.18
CA LEU A 36 -7.18 0.77 -10.39
C LEU A 36 -8.25 0.09 -9.53
N SER A 37 -8.49 -1.18 -9.82
CA SER A 37 -9.44 -2.04 -9.12
C SER A 37 -8.68 -3.14 -8.36
N VAL A 38 -9.11 -3.43 -7.13
CA VAL A 38 -8.50 -4.45 -6.26
C VAL A 38 -9.59 -5.39 -5.75
N PHE A 39 -9.48 -6.68 -6.06
CA PHE A 39 -10.48 -7.68 -5.72
C PHE A 39 -9.89 -9.10 -5.58
N PRO A 40 -10.53 -10.03 -4.88
CA PRO A 40 -11.68 -9.81 -4.02
C PRO A 40 -11.30 -9.02 -2.77
N ASN A 41 -12.30 -8.42 -2.13
CA ASN A 41 -12.17 -7.82 -0.81
C ASN A 41 -13.46 -8.11 -0.03
N PRO A 42 -13.45 -8.99 0.99
CA PRO A 42 -12.27 -9.64 1.59
C PRO A 42 -11.54 -10.66 0.70
N ALA A 43 -10.26 -10.87 0.97
CA ALA A 43 -9.36 -11.79 0.27
C ALA A 43 -8.87 -12.91 1.20
N ARG A 44 -8.56 -14.07 0.62
CA ARG A 44 -8.03 -15.23 1.36
C ARG A 44 -6.59 -15.51 0.95
N ASP A 45 -6.42 -16.07 -0.26
CA ASP A 45 -5.10 -16.49 -0.73
C ASP A 45 -4.39 -15.43 -1.58
N ALA A 46 -5.15 -14.58 -2.27
CA ALA A 46 -4.61 -13.59 -3.20
C ALA A 46 -5.57 -12.42 -3.43
N VAL A 47 -5.01 -11.29 -3.85
CA VAL A 47 -5.75 -10.19 -4.48
C VAL A 47 -5.27 -9.99 -5.90
N TRP A 48 -6.22 -9.64 -6.76
CA TRP A 48 -6.03 -9.19 -8.11
C TRP A 48 -6.05 -7.67 -8.13
N ILE A 49 -5.05 -7.10 -8.78
CA ILE A 49 -4.99 -5.69 -9.13
C ILE A 49 -5.23 -5.61 -10.62
N GLU A 50 -6.28 -4.89 -11.03
CA GLU A 50 -6.57 -4.60 -12.42
C GLU A 50 -6.42 -3.12 -12.72
N THR A 51 -5.96 -2.82 -13.93
CA THR A 51 -5.79 -1.46 -14.36
C THR A 51 -6.11 -1.22 -15.82
N ASP A 52 -6.63 -0.01 -16.09
CA ASP A 52 -6.87 0.49 -17.44
C ASP A 52 -5.77 1.42 -17.97
N LEU A 53 -4.64 1.49 -17.26
CA LEU A 53 -3.46 2.25 -17.67
C LEU A 53 -2.84 1.71 -18.97
N PRO A 54 -1.99 2.51 -19.64
CA PRO A 54 -1.14 2.04 -20.74
C PRO A 54 -0.36 0.78 -20.36
N LEU A 55 -0.14 -0.13 -21.31
CA LEU A 55 0.49 -1.43 -21.03
C LEU A 55 1.95 -1.31 -20.55
N ASP A 56 2.61 -0.22 -20.92
CA ASP A 56 3.97 0.15 -20.53
C ASP A 56 4.02 1.01 -19.25
N ALA A 57 2.88 1.39 -18.68
CA ALA A 57 2.83 2.09 -17.41
C ALA A 57 3.27 1.16 -16.29
N GLN A 58 4.33 1.55 -15.59
CA GLN A 58 4.83 0.82 -14.42
C GLN A 58 4.01 1.20 -13.19
N VAL A 59 3.42 0.19 -12.54
CA VAL A 59 2.73 0.32 -11.26
C VAL A 59 3.60 -0.30 -10.18
N GLU A 60 3.98 0.51 -9.20
CA GLU A 60 4.66 0.05 -7.99
C GLU A 60 3.61 -0.24 -6.92
N LEU A 61 3.79 -1.33 -6.17
CA LEU A 61 2.87 -1.72 -5.11
C LEU A 61 3.59 -2.05 -3.79
N GLU A 62 3.01 -1.59 -2.70
CA GLU A 62 3.37 -2.01 -1.34
C GLU A 62 2.13 -2.51 -0.60
N PHE A 63 2.22 -3.71 -0.04
CA PHE A 63 1.20 -4.27 0.84
C PHE A 63 1.64 -4.11 2.29
N VAL A 64 0.89 -3.33 3.06
CA VAL A 64 1.31 -2.80 4.36
C VAL A 64 0.24 -3.06 5.41
N ASP A 65 0.62 -3.48 6.61
CA ASP A 65 -0.34 -3.55 7.73
C ASP A 65 -0.57 -2.17 8.38
N LEU A 66 -1.54 -2.10 9.29
CA LEU A 66 -1.90 -0.85 9.98
C LEU A 66 -0.77 -0.31 10.88
N ASN A 67 0.21 -1.13 11.24
CA ASN A 67 1.40 -0.69 11.98
C ASN A 67 2.49 -0.14 11.05
N GLY A 68 2.26 -0.11 9.74
CA GLY A 68 3.20 0.38 8.74
C GLY A 68 4.25 -0.66 8.33
N ARG A 69 4.15 -1.91 8.79
CA ARG A 69 5.07 -2.96 8.36
C ARG A 69 4.70 -3.41 6.94
N VAL A 70 5.70 -3.43 6.07
CA VAL A 70 5.54 -3.87 4.68
C VAL A 70 5.67 -5.39 4.60
N HIS A 71 4.63 -6.04 4.12
CA HIS A 71 4.54 -7.49 3.93
C HIS A 71 4.96 -7.93 2.53
N ALA A 72 4.71 -7.09 1.52
CA ALA A 72 5.14 -7.34 0.15
C ALA A 72 5.43 -6.04 -0.59
N ARG A 73 6.40 -6.10 -1.50
CA ARG A 73 6.64 -5.10 -2.54
C ARG A 73 6.71 -5.78 -3.88
N ALA A 74 6.11 -5.18 -4.88
CA ALA A 74 6.24 -5.63 -6.26
C ALA A 74 6.10 -4.43 -7.19
N SER A 75 6.39 -4.67 -8.47
CA SER A 75 5.98 -3.77 -9.53
C SER A 75 5.51 -4.59 -10.72
N PHE A 76 4.58 -4.03 -11.48
CA PHE A 76 4.06 -4.67 -12.67
C PHE A 76 3.72 -3.63 -13.74
N SER A 77 3.71 -4.09 -14.98
CA SER A 77 3.13 -3.40 -16.12
C SER A 77 2.13 -4.34 -16.79
N GLY A 78 1.18 -3.77 -17.53
CA GLY A 78 0.07 -4.50 -18.13
C GLY A 78 -1.24 -4.40 -17.34
N ARG A 79 -2.23 -5.21 -17.72
CA ARG A 79 -3.64 -5.02 -17.28
C ARG A 79 -3.99 -5.62 -15.94
N ARG A 80 -3.28 -6.66 -15.50
CA ARG A 80 -3.65 -7.43 -14.32
C ARG A 80 -2.40 -7.99 -13.63
N PHE A 81 -2.41 -7.96 -12.31
CA PHE A 81 -1.39 -8.55 -11.46
C PHE A 81 -2.04 -9.32 -10.31
N GLN A 82 -1.44 -10.46 -9.95
CA GLN A 82 -1.86 -11.26 -8.81
C GLN A 82 -0.84 -11.09 -7.68
N LEU A 83 -1.31 -10.62 -6.52
CA LEU A 83 -0.52 -10.61 -5.30
C LEU A 83 -0.98 -11.77 -4.41
N GLY A 84 -0.08 -12.70 -4.12
CA GLY A 84 -0.30 -13.76 -3.13
C GLY A 84 -0.25 -13.21 -1.70
N LEU A 85 -1.16 -13.66 -0.85
CA LEU A 85 -1.33 -13.23 0.54
C LEU A 85 -1.07 -14.36 1.56
N SER A 86 -0.59 -15.52 1.11
CA SER A 86 -0.48 -16.74 1.92
C SER A 86 0.38 -16.63 3.20
N ALA A 87 1.21 -15.59 3.32
CA ALA A 87 2.01 -15.32 4.52
C ALA A 87 1.45 -14.19 5.41
N ALA A 88 0.39 -13.51 4.98
CA ALA A 88 -0.22 -12.40 5.70
C ALA A 88 -1.30 -12.90 6.67
N PRO A 89 -1.22 -12.60 7.98
CA PRO A 89 -2.29 -12.92 8.93
C PRO A 89 -3.63 -12.27 8.56
N ALA A 90 -4.73 -12.86 9.00
CA ALA A 90 -6.05 -12.25 8.89
C ALA A 90 -6.06 -10.85 9.55
N GLY A 91 -6.64 -9.87 8.87
CA GLY A 91 -6.62 -8.48 9.31
C GLY A 91 -6.85 -7.47 8.20
N VAL A 92 -6.73 -6.19 8.54
CA VAL A 92 -6.86 -5.08 7.61
C VAL A 92 -5.48 -4.60 7.16
N TYR A 93 -5.35 -4.41 5.87
CA TYR A 93 -4.12 -3.96 5.21
C TYR A 93 -4.40 -2.79 4.28
N LEU A 94 -3.35 -2.05 3.98
CA LEU A 94 -3.32 -0.98 3.00
C LEU A 94 -2.47 -1.45 1.81
N LEU A 95 -3.08 -1.49 0.63
CA LEU A 95 -2.36 -1.66 -0.62
C LEU A 95 -2.09 -0.27 -1.20
N ARG A 96 -0.83 0.13 -1.17
CA ARG A 96 -0.34 1.38 -1.75
C ARG A 96 0.07 1.09 -3.19
N LEU A 97 -0.46 1.87 -4.12
CA LEU A 97 -0.21 1.76 -5.55
C LEU A 97 0.36 3.09 -6.01
N GLN A 98 1.48 3.08 -6.74
CA GLN A 98 2.13 4.28 -7.25
C GLN A 98 2.40 4.16 -8.76
N VAL A 99 2.10 5.23 -9.49
CA VAL A 99 2.38 5.38 -10.92
C VAL A 99 2.95 6.78 -11.14
N GLY A 100 4.25 6.86 -11.42
CA GLY A 100 4.98 8.13 -11.41
C GLY A 100 4.85 8.83 -10.05
N GLU A 101 4.37 10.09 -10.07
CA GLU A 101 4.15 10.90 -8.87
C GLU A 101 2.78 10.65 -8.21
N GLN A 102 1.89 9.90 -8.85
CA GLN A 102 0.54 9.66 -8.35
C GLN A 102 0.51 8.43 -7.46
N ARG A 103 -0.11 8.58 -6.27
CA ARG A 103 -0.30 7.49 -5.31
C ARG A 103 -1.78 7.27 -5.02
N VAL A 104 -2.15 6.00 -4.89
CA VAL A 104 -3.49 5.54 -4.51
C VAL A 104 -3.33 4.53 -3.38
N VAL A 105 -4.21 4.60 -2.39
CA VAL A 105 -4.26 3.61 -1.31
C VAL A 105 -5.62 2.92 -1.34
N LYS A 106 -5.62 1.59 -1.42
CA LYS A 106 -6.83 0.77 -1.33
C LYS A 106 -6.77 -0.07 -0.06
N ARG A 107 -7.89 -0.13 0.67
CA ARG A 107 -8.02 -0.98 1.87
C ARG A 107 -8.33 -2.41 1.44
N VAL A 108 -7.59 -3.38 1.96
CA VAL A 108 -7.77 -4.82 1.72
C VAL A 108 -8.02 -5.53 3.05
N VAL A 109 -9.06 -6.34 3.12
CA VAL A 109 -9.36 -7.20 4.27
C VAL A 109 -8.91 -8.61 3.93
N VAL A 110 -8.10 -9.23 4.79
CA VAL A 110 -7.63 -10.62 4.67
C VAL A 110 -8.34 -11.47 5.72
N GLU A 111 -8.88 -12.63 5.29
CA GLU A 111 -9.56 -13.62 6.14
C GLU A 111 -8.74 -14.88 6.38
#